data_AF-A0A536CZV9-F1
#
_entry.id   AF-A0A536CZV9-F1
#
_cell.length_a   1.000
_cell.length_b   1.000
_cell.length_c   1.000
_cell.angle_alpha   90.00
_cell.angle_beta   90.00
_cell.angle_gamma   90.00
#
_symmetry.space_group_name_H-M   'P 1'
#
loop_
_entity.id
_entity.type
_entity.pdbx_description
1 polymer ?
#
loop_
_entity_poly.entity_id
_entity_poly.type
_entity_poly.pdbx_seq_one_letter_code
_entity_poly.pdbx_strand_id
1 'polypeptide(L)'
;PLCHPLPISGVDMTFDLDVERSQLEIRATVRVTSRTGVEMEALTAASVAALTVYDMCKAVDRGMSIGSVELLHKAGGKSGEFRRE
;
A
#
# COMPACT_ATOMS: atom_id res chain seq x y z
N PRO A 1 -14.60 6.54 2.96
CA PRO A 1 -15.39 7.68 3.49
C PRO A 1 -15.60 7.67 5.02
N LEU A 2 -15.59 6.51 5.68
CA LEU A 2 -15.86 6.37 7.13
C LEU A 2 -14.60 6.08 7.96
N CYS A 3 -13.40 6.31 7.41
CA CYS A 3 -12.15 6.10 8.14
C CYS A 3 -12.02 7.14 9.26
N HIS A 4 -11.47 6.72 10.39
CA HIS A 4 -11.24 7.61 11.52
C HIS A 4 -10.02 8.50 11.24
N PRO A 5 -10.02 9.77 11.64
CA PRO A 5 -8.80 10.56 11.69
C PRO A 5 -7.80 9.93 12.67
N LEU A 6 -6.57 9.68 12.22
CA LEU A 6 -5.53 8.99 13.00
C LEU A 6 -4.21 9.79 12.99
N PRO A 7 -3.54 9.94 14.15
CA PRO A 7 -2.21 10.55 14.22
C PRO A 7 -1.14 9.53 13.80
N ILE A 8 -0.94 9.36 12.49
CA ILE A 8 0.03 8.42 11.93
C ILE A 8 1.43 8.70 12.51
N SER A 9 2.09 7.67 13.04
CA SER A 9 3.41 7.78 13.67
C SER A 9 4.56 7.42 12.74
N GLY A 10 4.28 6.74 11.63
CA GLY A 10 5.28 6.45 10.60
C GLY A 10 4.67 5.85 9.34
N VAL A 11 5.30 6.15 8.20
CA VAL A 11 4.99 5.59 6.89
C VAL A 11 6.30 5.26 6.21
N ASP A 12 6.44 4.01 5.77
CA ASP A 12 7.57 3.54 4.99
C ASP A 12 7.05 2.99 3.67
N MET A 13 7.71 3.35 2.57
CA MET A 13 7.40 2.82 1.24
C MET A 13 8.64 2.20 0.61
N THR A 14 8.46 1.05 -0.04
CA THR A 14 9.51 0.40 -0.83
C THR A 14 9.00 0.12 -2.23
N PHE A 15 9.90 0.25 -3.20
CA PHE A 15 9.64 0.06 -4.62
C PHE A 15 10.68 -0.92 -5.14
N ASP A 16 10.24 -2.03 -5.71
CA ASP A 16 11.13 -3.06 -6.27
C ASP A 16 10.75 -3.34 -7.72
N LEU A 17 11.71 -3.20 -8.63
CA LEU A 17 11.49 -3.35 -10.06
C LEU A 17 11.91 -4.75 -10.49
N ASP A 18 10.94 -5.59 -10.81
CA ASP A 18 11.16 -6.89 -11.44
C ASP A 18 11.20 -6.71 -12.96
N VAL A 19 12.42 -6.59 -13.50
CA VAL A 19 12.66 -6.41 -14.93
C VAL A 19 12.27 -7.67 -15.73
N GLU A 20 12.46 -8.86 -15.16
CA GLU A 20 12.14 -10.12 -15.84
C GLU A 20 10.65 -10.29 -16.05
N ARG A 21 9.84 -9.89 -15.06
CA ARG A 21 8.37 -9.93 -15.12
C ARG A 21 7.74 -8.65 -15.65
N SER A 22 8.53 -7.59 -15.88
CA SER A 22 8.06 -6.25 -16.22
C SER A 22 7.05 -5.71 -15.21
N GLN A 23 7.37 -5.82 -13.92
CA GLN A 23 6.50 -5.43 -12.80
C GLN A 23 7.22 -4.48 -11.85
N LEU A 24 6.46 -3.55 -11.27
CA LEU A 24 6.89 -2.75 -10.14
C LEU A 24 6.09 -3.17 -8.91
N GLU A 25 6.78 -3.73 -7.93
CA GLU A 25 6.20 -4.06 -6.64
C GLU A 25 6.28 -2.86 -5.70
N ILE A 26 5.14 -2.46 -5.13
CA ILE A 26 5.03 -1.34 -4.20
C ILE A 26 4.56 -1.88 -2.86
N ARG A 27 5.34 -1.68 -1.80
CA ARG A 27 4.94 -2.00 -0.43
C ARG A 27 4.85 -0.73 0.40
N ALA A 28 3.79 -0.63 1.18
CA ALA A 28 3.59 0.43 2.16
C ALA A 28 3.41 -0.18 3.56
N THR A 29 4.18 0.31 4.53
CA THR A 29 4.03 -0.02 5.95
C THR A 29 3.63 1.24 6.69
N VAL A 30 2.49 1.22 7.37
CA VAL A 30 1.99 2.35 8.16
C VAL A 30 1.92 1.94 9.64
N ARG A 31 2.30 2.85 10.52
CA ARG A 31 2.29 2.65 11.98
C ARG A 31 1.46 3.73 12.66
N VAL A 32 0.74 3.33 13.72
CA VAL A 32 -0.03 4.22 14.59
C VAL A 32 -0.09 3.66 16.00
N THR A 33 -0.33 4.53 16.98
CA THR A 33 -0.80 4.16 18.32
C THR A 33 -2.21 4.72 18.52
N SER A 34 -3.24 3.93 18.20
CA SER A 34 -4.65 4.35 18.28
C SER A 34 -5.59 3.18 18.57
N ARG A 35 -6.89 3.46 18.69
CA ARG A 35 -7.97 2.48 18.93
C ARG A 35 -8.39 1.71 17.68
N THR A 36 -8.06 2.21 16.49
CA THR A 36 -8.34 1.56 15.20
C THR A 36 -7.04 1.27 14.46
N GLY A 37 -7.06 0.26 13.60
CA GLY A 37 -5.92 -0.10 12.76
C GLY A 37 -5.69 0.88 11.62
N VAL A 38 -4.62 0.61 10.86
CA VAL A 38 -4.15 1.42 9.71
C VAL A 38 -4.10 0.64 8.40
N GLU A 39 -4.96 -0.37 8.26
CA GLU A 39 -5.04 -1.18 7.04
C GLU A 39 -5.36 -0.30 5.82
N MET A 40 -6.28 0.66 6.00
CA MET A 40 -6.72 1.55 4.92
C MET A 40 -5.63 2.53 4.50
N GLU A 41 -4.85 3.05 5.44
CA GLU A 41 -3.75 3.96 5.20
C GLU A 41 -2.64 3.27 4.38
N ALA A 42 -2.30 2.01 4.72
CA ALA A 42 -1.32 1.23 3.97
C ALA A 42 -1.81 0.91 2.54
N LEU A 43 -3.05 0.41 2.40
CA LEU A 43 -3.64 0.09 1.10
C LEU A 43 -3.78 1.34 0.21
N THR A 44 -4.18 2.46 0.81
CA THR A 44 -4.34 3.74 0.08
C THR A 44 -2.97 4.28 -0.36
N ALA A 45 -1.95 4.22 0.50
CA ALA A 45 -0.60 4.63 0.14
C ALA A 45 -0.05 3.85 -1.07
N ALA A 46 -0.16 2.52 -1.05
CA ALA A 46 0.26 1.69 -2.17
C ALA A 46 -0.55 1.97 -3.45
N SER A 47 -1.87 2.14 -3.33
CA SER A 47 -2.76 2.42 -4.46
C SER A 47 -2.44 3.76 -5.13
N VAL A 48 -2.27 4.82 -4.34
CA VAL A 48 -1.98 6.15 -4.85
C VAL A 48 -0.57 6.19 -5.45
N ALA A 49 0.41 5.52 -4.83
CA ALA A 49 1.75 5.39 -5.42
C ALA A 49 1.71 4.68 -6.78
N ALA A 50 0.92 3.60 -6.92
CA ALA A 50 0.73 2.92 -8.20
C ALA A 50 0.07 3.84 -9.25
N LEU A 51 -0.94 4.62 -8.85
CA LEU A 51 -1.57 5.62 -9.73
C LEU A 51 -0.59 6.72 -10.15
N THR A 52 0.31 7.15 -9.25
CA THR A 52 1.38 8.09 -9.59
C THR A 52 2.34 7.50 -10.62
N VAL A 53 2.75 6.24 -10.48
CA VAL A 53 3.60 5.57 -11.46
C VAL A 53 2.90 5.48 -12.81
N TYR A 54 1.62 5.10 -12.83
CA TYR A 54 0.84 5.10 -14.06
C TYR A 54 0.82 6.49 -14.69
N ASP A 55 0.55 7.55 -13.92
CA ASP A 55 0.53 8.93 -14.41
C ASP A 55 1.86 9.36 -15.03
N MET A 56 2.97 8.99 -14.42
CA MET A 56 4.31 9.32 -14.92
C MET A 56 4.68 8.56 -16.20
N CYS A 57 4.19 7.32 -16.36
CA CYS A 57 4.59 6.43 -17.45
C CYS A 57 3.57 6.33 -18.59
N LYS A 58 2.33 6.82 -18.42
CA LYS A 58 1.22 6.70 -19.41
C LYS A 58 1.52 7.29 -20.80
N ALA A 59 2.51 8.16 -20.91
CA ALA A 59 2.95 8.68 -22.21
C ALA A 59 3.74 7.64 -23.02
N VAL A 60 4.43 6.73 -22.33
CA VAL A 60 5.24 5.66 -22.92
C VAL A 60 4.37 4.42 -23.17
N ASP A 61 3.59 4.01 -22.17
CA ASP A 61 2.69 2.86 -22.27
C ASP A 61 1.36 3.15 -21.57
N ARG A 62 0.26 3.16 -22.32
CA ARG A 62 -1.10 3.34 -21.76
C ARG A 62 -1.73 2.02 -21.33
N GLY A 63 -1.19 0.89 -21.78
CA GLY A 63 -1.67 -0.46 -21.50
C GLY A 63 -1.22 -1.03 -20.15
N MET A 64 -0.37 -0.30 -19.40
CA MET A 64 -0.01 -0.67 -18.03
C MET A 64 -1.27 -0.90 -17.19
N SER A 65 -1.24 -1.93 -16.35
CA SER A 65 -2.29 -2.22 -15.39
C SER A 65 -1.76 -2.09 -13.97
N ILE A 66 -2.62 -1.63 -13.07
CA ILE A 66 -2.37 -1.71 -11.63
C ILE A 66 -2.87 -3.09 -11.20
N GLY A 67 -1.97 -3.90 -10.66
CA GLY A 67 -2.26 -5.26 -10.18
C GLY A 67 -3.10 -5.29 -8.91
N SER A 68 -3.07 -6.43 -8.23
CA SER A 68 -3.77 -6.58 -6.95
C SER A 68 -3.18 -5.66 -5.88
N VAL A 69 -4.07 -5.01 -5.10
CA VAL A 69 -3.70 -4.23 -3.92
C VAL A 69 -4.18 -4.99 -2.70
N GLU A 70 -3.23 -5.43 -1.87
CA GLU A 70 -3.50 -6.45 -0.86
C GLU A 70 -2.83 -6.13 0.48
N LEU A 71 -3.50 -6.49 1.57
CA LEU A 71 -2.92 -6.42 2.90
C LEU A 71 -2.06 -7.67 3.13
N LEU A 72 -0.76 -7.48 3.34
CA LEU A 72 0.20 -8.58 3.58
C LEU A 72 0.34 -8.91 5.07
N HIS A 73 0.32 -7.89 5.92
CA HIS A 73 0.54 -8.02 7.35
C HIS A 73 -0.19 -6.92 8.11
N LYS A 74 -0.70 -7.26 9.29
CA LYS A 74 -1.22 -6.32 10.29
C LYS A 74 -0.97 -6.90 11.67
N ALA A 75 -0.52 -6.07 12.60
CA ALA A 75 -0.46 -6.41 14.02
C ALA A 75 -1.20 -5.38 14.87
N GLY A 76 -1.66 -5.80 16.05
CA GLY A 76 -2.31 -4.95 17.03
C GLY A 76 -3.86 -4.95 16.95
N GLY A 77 -4.47 -4.43 18.03
CA GLY A 77 -5.91 -4.50 18.23
C GLY A 77 -6.38 -5.88 18.72
N LYS A 78 -7.68 -5.99 19.00
CA LYS A 78 -8.28 -7.22 19.55
C LYS A 78 -8.21 -8.42 18.60
N SER A 79 -8.13 -8.18 17.29
CA SER A 79 -8.05 -9.23 16.26
C SER A 79 -6.69 -9.93 16.23
N GLY A 80 -5.68 -9.42 16.93
CA GLY A 80 -4.34 -9.97 16.92
C GLY A 80 -3.59 -9.71 15.61
N GLU A 81 -2.62 -10.58 15.33
CA GLU A 81 -1.78 -10.51 14.15
C GLU A 81 -2.41 -11.25 12.97
N PHE A 82 -2.38 -10.63 11.80
CA PHE A 82 -2.73 -11.21 10.52
C PHE A 82 -1.49 -11.19 9.62
N ARG A 83 -1.25 -12.32 8.95
CA ARG A 83 -0.27 -12.45 7.89
C ARG A 83 -0.91 -13.22 6.75
N ARG A 84 -0.78 -12.70 5.53
CA ARG A 84 -1.23 -13.39 4.32
C ARG A 84 -0.30 -14.59 4.05
N GLU A 85 -0.89 -15.74 3.74
CA GLU A 85 -0.20 -16.96 3.29
C GLU A 85 0.18 -16.88 1.81
#